data_AF-A0A1J3ZZI9-F1
#
_entry.id   AF-A0A1J3ZZI9-F1
#
_cell.length_a   1.000
_cell.length_b   1.000
_cell.length_c   1.000
_cell.angle_alpha   90.00
_cell.angle_beta   90.00
_cell.angle_gamma   90.00
#
_symmetry.space_group_name_H-M   'P 1'
#
loop_
_entity.id
_entity.type
_entity.pdbx_description
1 polymer ?
#
loop_
_entity_poly.entity_id
_entity_poly.type
_entity_poly.pdbx_seq_one_letter_code
_entity_poly.pdbx_strand_id
1 'polypeptide(L)'
;MIAFALTNFILLGFYLFIYIGPRVKGGVSLYMQIYLITTLILWLLLYLQEKKLIFKNFNNKNYKSRLSIYLLLNILNGYNIPFLASSGYVFYFSGSRDDAKDYWFILLGLICISFLGLFLFCFSNFEMFGNKKNNFISFMGLLIILLSIIVMLHVSFIVPVESEENRTIWMGVIALLCAHLMVGRVLFYLSVLIFDIKEEGLQIN
;
A
#
# COMPACT_ATOMS: atom_id res chain seq x y z
N MET A 1 9.17 -1.07 -9.86
CA MET A 1 8.03 -2.00 -9.72
C MET A 1 8.53 -3.39 -9.35
N ILE A 2 9.61 -3.88 -9.97
CA ILE A 2 10.18 -5.20 -9.64
C ILE A 2 10.47 -5.31 -8.14
N ALA A 3 10.94 -4.22 -7.52
CA ALA A 3 11.11 -4.13 -6.07
C ALA A 3 9.81 -4.39 -5.27
N PHE A 4 8.65 -3.88 -5.71
CA PHE A 4 7.36 -4.15 -5.07
C PHE A 4 6.94 -5.61 -5.22
N ALA A 5 7.05 -6.16 -6.42
CA ALA A 5 6.73 -7.57 -6.68
C ALA A 5 7.63 -8.50 -5.85
N LEU A 6 8.93 -8.24 -5.83
CA LEU A 6 9.89 -9.00 -5.02
C LEU A 6 9.59 -8.88 -3.53
N THR A 7 9.34 -7.67 -3.02
CA THR A 7 9.09 -7.44 -1.58
C THR A 7 7.80 -8.12 -1.13
N ASN A 8 6.71 -7.99 -1.91
CA ASN A 8 5.45 -8.70 -1.62
C ASN A 8 5.65 -10.22 -1.62
N PHE A 9 6.47 -10.75 -2.53
CA PHE A 9 6.77 -12.19 -2.58
C PHE A 9 7.60 -12.66 -1.37
N ILE A 10 8.61 -11.88 -0.97
CA ILE A 10 9.42 -12.18 0.23
C ILE A 10 8.54 -12.16 1.49
N LEU A 11 7.65 -11.18 1.63
CA LEU A 11 6.71 -11.10 2.74
C LEU A 11 5.74 -12.29 2.75
N LEU A 12 5.20 -12.70 1.59
CA LEU A 12 4.41 -13.94 1.49
C LEU A 12 5.21 -15.18 1.94
N GLY A 13 6.50 -15.26 1.57
CA GLY A 13 7.41 -16.31 2.02
C GLY A 13 7.59 -16.32 3.55
N PHE A 14 7.65 -15.14 4.18
CA PHE A 14 7.72 -15.02 5.64
C PHE A 14 6.47 -15.57 6.34
N TYR A 15 5.29 -15.37 5.75
CA TYR A 15 4.04 -15.94 6.27
C TYR A 15 4.00 -17.47 6.15
N LEU A 16 4.50 -18.03 5.04
CA LEU A 16 4.69 -19.47 4.90
C LEU A 16 5.66 -20.02 5.95
N PHE A 17 6.75 -19.30 6.23
CA PHE A 17 7.69 -19.65 7.29
C PHE A 17 7.02 -19.67 8.67
N ILE A 18 6.23 -18.64 9.02
CA ILE A 18 5.47 -18.62 10.29
C ILE A 18 4.51 -19.81 10.39
N TYR A 19 3.82 -20.12 9.29
CA TYR A 19 2.85 -21.21 9.25
C TYR A 19 3.50 -22.59 9.47
N ILE A 20 4.65 -22.85 8.84
CA ILE A 20 5.34 -24.15 8.91
C ILE A 20 6.18 -24.28 10.19
N GLY A 21 6.89 -23.22 10.58
CA GLY A 21 7.88 -23.23 11.66
C GLY A 21 7.26 -22.99 13.05
N PRO A 22 7.14 -21.72 13.50
CA PRO A 22 6.56 -21.35 14.80
C PRO A 22 5.16 -21.91 15.06
N ARG A 23 4.39 -22.15 13.98
CA ARG A 23 2.97 -22.52 13.95
C ARG A 23 2.08 -21.44 14.56
N VAL A 24 0.98 -21.16 13.87
CA VAL A 24 -0.03 -20.19 14.30
C VAL A 24 -0.75 -20.73 15.55
N LYS A 25 -0.94 -19.90 16.59
CA LYS A 25 -1.41 -20.37 17.92
C LYS A 25 -2.81 -20.97 17.96
N GLY A 26 -3.69 -20.65 17.01
CA GLY A 26 -5.06 -21.21 16.93
C GLY A 26 -5.48 -21.73 15.54
N GLY A 27 -4.69 -21.46 14.50
CA GLY A 27 -5.06 -21.65 13.10
C GLY A 27 -5.27 -20.31 12.38
N VAL A 28 -5.21 -20.34 11.05
CA VAL A 28 -5.39 -19.14 10.21
C VAL A 28 -6.88 -18.91 9.98
N SER A 29 -7.40 -17.77 10.42
CA SER A 29 -8.80 -17.43 10.24
C SER A 29 -9.17 -17.23 8.77
N LEU A 30 -10.47 -17.32 8.46
CA LEU A 30 -10.99 -17.14 7.11
C LEU A 30 -10.66 -15.75 6.53
N TYR A 31 -10.76 -14.67 7.32
CA TYR A 31 -10.44 -13.32 6.84
C TYR A 31 -8.97 -13.19 6.42
N MET A 32 -8.07 -13.83 7.17
CA MET A 32 -6.64 -13.79 6.90
C MET A 32 -6.29 -14.67 5.69
N GLN A 33 -6.95 -15.81 5.52
CA GLN A 33 -6.83 -16.63 4.30
C GLN A 33 -7.26 -15.85 3.06
N ILE A 34 -8.43 -15.20 3.10
CA ILE A 34 -8.92 -14.35 2.00
C ILE A 34 -7.92 -13.24 1.70
N TYR A 35 -7.35 -12.60 2.72
CA TYR A 35 -6.35 -11.56 2.54
C TYR A 35 -5.08 -12.05 1.85
N LEU A 36 -4.55 -13.21 2.27
CA LEU A 36 -3.35 -13.79 1.65
C LEU A 36 -3.59 -14.21 0.19
N ILE A 37 -4.76 -14.79 -0.12
CA ILE A 37 -5.16 -15.09 -1.50
C ILE A 37 -5.25 -13.80 -2.32
N THR A 38 -5.89 -12.76 -1.77
CA THR A 38 -6.00 -11.45 -2.42
C THR A 38 -4.62 -10.85 -2.71
N THR A 39 -3.70 -10.95 -1.75
CA THR A 39 -2.31 -10.52 -1.90
C THR A 39 -1.60 -11.26 -3.02
N LEU A 40 -1.79 -12.58 -3.12
CA LEU A 40 -1.18 -13.40 -4.16
C LEU A 40 -1.71 -13.01 -5.55
N ILE A 41 -3.01 -12.74 -5.65
CA ILE A 41 -3.63 -12.21 -6.88
C ILE A 41 -3.04 -10.84 -7.24
N LEU A 42 -2.93 -9.92 -6.28
CA LEU A 42 -2.34 -8.58 -6.49
C LEU A 42 -0.89 -8.68 -6.99
N TRP A 43 -0.11 -9.60 -6.42
CA TRP A 43 1.25 -9.88 -6.87
C TRP A 43 1.28 -10.42 -8.30
N LEU A 44 0.41 -11.37 -8.64
CA LEU A 44 0.32 -11.93 -10.00
C LEU A 44 -0.04 -10.84 -11.02
N LEU A 45 -1.00 -9.96 -10.70
CA LEU A 45 -1.38 -8.83 -11.54
C LEU A 45 -0.20 -7.87 -11.74
N LEU A 46 0.56 -7.57 -10.69
CA LEU A 46 1.76 -6.74 -10.79
C LEU A 46 2.82 -7.39 -11.70
N TYR A 47 3.05 -8.69 -11.53
CA TYR A 47 3.99 -9.44 -12.37
C TYR A 47 3.58 -9.44 -13.85
N LEU A 48 2.30 -9.64 -14.16
CA LEU A 48 1.77 -9.57 -15.52
C LEU A 48 1.90 -8.15 -16.11
N GLN A 49 1.74 -7.12 -15.28
CA GLN A 49 1.99 -5.72 -15.66
C GLN A 49 3.47 -5.49 -16.02
N GLU A 50 4.41 -6.04 -15.25
CA GLU A 50 5.85 -5.91 -15.53
C GLU A 50 6.28 -6.62 -16.80
N LYS A 51 5.67 -7.78 -17.10
CA LYS A 51 5.87 -8.48 -18.37
C LYS A 51 5.17 -7.80 -19.55
N LYS A 52 4.57 -6.62 -19.35
CA LYS A 52 3.82 -5.84 -20.35
C LYS A 52 2.64 -6.61 -20.97
N LEU A 53 2.21 -7.70 -20.34
CA LEU A 53 1.12 -8.54 -20.84
C LEU A 53 -0.23 -7.84 -20.67
N ILE A 54 -0.42 -7.12 -19.55
CA ILE A 54 -1.62 -6.32 -19.28
C ILE A 54 -1.74 -5.13 -20.26
N PHE A 55 -0.61 -4.64 -20.78
CA PHE A 55 -0.56 -3.47 -21.67
C PHE A 55 -0.35 -3.82 -23.14
N LYS A 56 -0.42 -5.11 -23.51
CA LYS A 56 -0.38 -5.54 -24.91
C LYS A 56 -1.52 -4.87 -25.69
N ASN A 57 -1.24 -4.26 -26.84
CA ASN A 57 -2.17 -3.47 -27.68
C ASN A 57 -2.59 -2.11 -27.08
N PHE A 58 -1.63 -1.32 -26.61
CA PHE A 58 -1.86 0.08 -26.24
C PHE A 58 -2.28 0.90 -27.48
N ASN A 59 -3.37 1.67 -27.37
CA ASN A 59 -3.90 2.51 -28.45
C ASN A 59 -4.55 3.77 -27.85
N ASN A 60 -4.68 4.83 -28.64
CA ASN A 60 -5.26 6.13 -28.28
C ASN A 60 -6.72 6.06 -27.79
N LYS A 61 -7.44 4.96 -28.04
CA LYS A 61 -8.80 4.76 -27.51
C LYS A 61 -8.83 4.29 -26.05
N ASN A 62 -7.79 3.58 -25.60
CA ASN A 62 -7.80 2.87 -24.32
C ASN A 62 -6.73 3.37 -23.33
N TYR A 63 -5.96 4.40 -23.68
CA TYR A 63 -4.81 4.83 -22.88
C TYR A 63 -5.18 5.29 -21.47
N LYS A 64 -6.27 6.07 -21.31
CA LYS A 64 -6.71 6.59 -20.00
C LYS A 64 -7.07 5.46 -19.04
N SER A 65 -7.95 4.56 -19.48
CA SER A 65 -8.36 3.40 -18.68
C SER A 65 -7.17 2.54 -18.27
N ARG A 66 -6.24 2.29 -19.20
CA ARG A 66 -5.03 1.51 -18.93
C ARG A 66 -4.06 2.22 -17.98
N LEU A 67 -3.88 3.53 -18.13
CA LEU A 67 -3.07 4.32 -17.20
C LEU A 67 -3.67 4.28 -15.78
N SER A 68 -4.99 4.41 -15.65
CA SER A 68 -5.67 4.26 -14.36
C SER A 68 -5.47 2.88 -13.74
N ILE A 69 -5.60 1.81 -14.53
CA ILE A 69 -5.33 0.44 -14.07
C ILE A 69 -3.88 0.29 -13.61
N TYR A 70 -2.92 0.82 -14.38
CA TYR A 70 -1.51 0.81 -14.04
C TYR A 70 -1.24 1.48 -12.70
N LEU A 71 -1.78 2.69 -12.50
CA LEU A 71 -1.63 3.45 -11.27
C LEU A 71 -2.27 2.73 -10.08
N LEU A 72 -3.49 2.24 -10.25
CA LEU A 72 -4.23 1.53 -9.21
C LEU A 72 -3.51 0.26 -8.77
N LEU A 73 -3.01 -0.55 -9.70
CA LEU A 73 -2.23 -1.74 -9.37
C LEU A 73 -0.94 -1.41 -8.61
N ASN A 74 -0.26 -0.31 -8.96
CA ASN A 74 0.94 0.13 -8.27
C ASN A 74 0.66 0.67 -6.86
N ILE A 75 -0.41 1.44 -6.69
CA ILE A 75 -0.82 1.96 -5.39
C ILE A 75 -1.21 0.80 -4.48
N LEU A 76 -2.08 -0.10 -4.95
CA LEU A 76 -2.51 -1.26 -4.18
C LEU A 76 -1.33 -2.13 -3.77
N ASN A 77 -0.44 -2.49 -4.71
CA ASN A 77 0.73 -3.30 -4.37
C ASN A 77 1.73 -2.56 -3.46
N GLY A 78 1.89 -1.24 -3.63
CA GLY A 78 2.79 -0.43 -2.80
C GLY A 78 2.35 -0.38 -1.34
N TYR A 79 1.05 -0.17 -1.08
CA TYR A 79 0.50 -0.16 0.28
C TYR A 79 0.15 -1.54 0.82
N ASN A 80 0.08 -2.57 -0.03
CA ASN A 80 -0.02 -3.94 0.46
C ASN A 80 1.24 -4.34 1.23
N ILE A 81 2.43 -3.84 0.86
CA ILE A 81 3.71 -4.15 1.54
C ILE A 81 3.67 -3.77 3.03
N PRO A 82 3.40 -2.50 3.43
CA PRO A 82 3.29 -2.16 4.85
C PRO A 82 2.14 -2.88 5.54
N PHE A 83 1.06 -3.19 4.83
CA PHE A 83 -0.05 -3.94 5.42
C PHE A 83 0.32 -5.40 5.72
N LEU A 84 0.99 -6.10 4.80
CA LEU A 84 1.57 -7.43 5.05
C LEU A 84 2.62 -7.40 6.15
N ALA A 85 3.54 -6.43 6.11
CA ALA A 85 4.59 -6.35 7.12
C ALA A 85 4.02 -6.15 8.54
N SER A 86 3.04 -5.25 8.69
CA SER A 86 2.37 -4.98 9.97
C SER A 86 1.39 -6.07 10.41
N SER A 87 0.85 -6.86 9.49
CA SER A 87 -0.13 -7.92 9.79
C SER A 87 0.49 -9.20 10.34
N GLY A 88 1.83 -9.27 10.51
CA GLY A 88 2.51 -10.46 11.02
C GLY A 88 2.04 -10.86 12.42
N TYR A 89 1.87 -9.87 13.31
CA TYR A 89 1.26 -10.06 14.64
C TYR A 89 -0.13 -10.71 14.53
N VAL A 90 -1.01 -10.12 13.71
CA VAL A 90 -2.39 -10.60 13.53
C VAL A 90 -2.39 -12.01 12.95
N PHE A 91 -1.49 -12.31 12.03
CA PHE A 91 -1.37 -13.64 11.44
C PHE A 91 -1.04 -14.70 12.48
N TYR A 92 -0.10 -14.40 13.38
CA TYR A 92 0.31 -15.31 14.44
C TYR A 92 -0.82 -15.62 15.44
N PHE A 93 -1.70 -14.65 15.72
CA PHE A 93 -2.83 -14.78 16.65
C PHE A 93 -4.20 -15.00 15.99
N SER A 94 -4.23 -15.19 14.67
CA SER A 94 -5.41 -15.07 13.79
C SER A 94 -6.64 -15.88 14.23
N GLY A 95 -6.44 -17.03 14.88
CA GLY A 95 -7.49 -17.92 15.37
C GLY A 95 -7.49 -18.16 16.88
N SER A 96 -6.66 -17.44 17.64
CA SER A 96 -6.55 -17.63 19.09
C SER A 96 -7.01 -16.41 19.90
N ARG A 97 -7.07 -15.22 19.29
CA ARG A 97 -7.49 -14.00 19.98
C ARG A 97 -8.46 -13.18 19.13
N ASP A 98 -9.56 -12.76 19.74
CA ASP A 98 -10.58 -11.94 19.07
C ASP A 98 -10.08 -10.52 18.77
N ASP A 99 -9.25 -9.95 19.67
CA ASP A 99 -8.67 -8.61 19.52
C ASP A 99 -7.70 -8.48 18.33
N ALA A 100 -7.11 -9.59 17.87
CA ALA A 100 -6.21 -9.59 16.71
C ALA A 100 -6.90 -9.04 15.45
N LYS A 101 -8.18 -9.37 15.25
CA LYS A 101 -8.97 -8.89 14.11
C LYS A 101 -9.21 -7.38 14.20
N ASP A 102 -9.44 -6.84 15.38
CA ASP A 102 -9.68 -5.41 15.57
C ASP A 102 -8.41 -4.61 15.27
N TYR A 103 -7.26 -5.06 15.78
CA TYR A 103 -5.96 -4.45 15.45
C TYR A 103 -5.68 -4.49 13.95
N TRP A 104 -6.07 -5.56 13.26
CA TRP A 104 -5.91 -5.69 11.82
C TRP A 104 -6.67 -4.61 11.04
N PHE A 105 -7.93 -4.35 11.41
CA PHE A 105 -8.72 -3.29 10.79
C PHE A 105 -8.21 -1.89 11.15
N ILE A 106 -7.72 -1.69 12.36
CA ILE A 106 -7.07 -0.43 12.75
C ILE A 106 -5.85 -0.17 11.87
N LEU A 107 -4.97 -1.18 11.68
CA LEU A 107 -3.79 -1.07 10.81
C LEU A 107 -4.20 -0.77 9.35
N LEU A 108 -5.20 -1.47 8.82
CA LEU A 108 -5.72 -1.20 7.47
C LEU A 108 -6.22 0.25 7.34
N GLY A 109 -7.01 0.70 8.32
CA GLY A 109 -7.55 2.06 8.35
C GLY A 109 -6.45 3.11 8.38
N LEU A 110 -5.43 2.93 9.22
CA LEU A 110 -4.29 3.84 9.32
C LEU A 110 -3.49 3.92 8.03
N ILE A 111 -3.26 2.79 7.35
CA ILE A 111 -2.57 2.76 6.06
C ILE A 111 -3.40 3.48 4.98
N CYS A 112 -4.72 3.26 4.94
CA CYS A 112 -5.62 3.97 4.02
C CYS A 112 -5.65 5.48 4.28
N ILE A 113 -5.74 5.91 5.55
CA ILE A 113 -5.67 7.33 5.95
C ILE A 113 -4.32 7.93 5.55
N SER A 114 -3.23 7.19 5.77
CA SER A 114 -1.88 7.61 5.37
C SER A 114 -1.76 7.81 3.87
N PHE A 115 -2.33 6.89 3.07
CA PHE A 115 -2.41 7.03 1.63
C PHE A 115 -3.20 8.28 1.21
N LEU A 116 -4.36 8.53 1.82
CA LEU A 116 -5.14 9.74 1.54
C LEU A 116 -4.34 11.01 1.85
N GLY A 117 -3.58 11.02 2.95
CA GLY A 117 -2.67 12.11 3.27
C GLY A 117 -1.60 12.34 2.19
N LEU A 118 -0.96 11.26 1.71
CA LEU A 118 0.01 11.36 0.62
C LEU A 118 -0.63 11.86 -0.69
N PHE A 119 -1.82 11.35 -1.01
CA PHE A 119 -2.54 11.76 -2.20
C PHE A 119 -2.87 13.26 -2.16
N LEU A 120 -3.39 13.78 -1.04
CA LEU A 120 -3.66 15.21 -0.86
C LEU A 120 -2.40 16.07 -0.98
N PHE A 121 -1.30 15.60 -0.40
CA PHE A 121 0.00 16.27 -0.49
C PHE A 121 0.50 16.37 -1.94
N CYS A 122 0.50 15.25 -2.68
CA CYS A 122 0.94 15.21 -4.07
C CYS A 122 -0.01 15.98 -5.00
N PHE A 123 -1.31 15.83 -4.80
CA PHE A 123 -2.34 16.53 -5.56
C PHE A 123 -2.16 18.05 -5.51
N SER A 124 -1.84 18.58 -4.34
CA SER A 124 -1.59 20.01 -4.16
C SER A 124 -0.23 20.45 -4.70
N ASN A 125 0.85 19.71 -4.41
CA ASN A 125 2.21 20.16 -4.75
C ASN A 125 2.58 19.96 -6.22
N PHE A 126 2.01 18.96 -6.88
CA PHE A 126 2.35 18.62 -8.26
C PHE A 126 1.34 19.17 -9.27
N GLU A 127 0.42 20.05 -8.83
CA GLU A 127 -0.60 20.69 -9.67
C GLU A 127 -1.37 19.67 -10.54
N MET A 128 -1.58 18.48 -9.96
CA MET A 128 -2.22 17.38 -10.67
C MET A 128 -3.62 17.79 -11.11
N PHE A 129 -4.00 17.40 -12.32
CA PHE A 129 -5.32 17.69 -12.90
C PHE A 129 -5.63 19.20 -13.06
N GLY A 130 -4.59 20.04 -13.19
CA GLY A 130 -4.76 21.46 -13.49
C GLY A 130 -5.14 22.32 -12.27
N ASN A 131 -5.01 21.77 -11.06
CA ASN A 131 -5.21 22.53 -9.84
C ASN A 131 -4.01 23.41 -9.53
N LYS A 132 -4.28 24.61 -9.03
CA LYS A 132 -3.24 25.50 -8.51
C LYS A 132 -2.65 24.95 -7.22
N LYS A 133 -1.34 25.17 -7.01
CA LYS A 133 -0.68 24.86 -5.75
C LYS A 133 -1.44 25.43 -4.55
N ASN A 134 -1.80 24.57 -3.60
CA ASN A 134 -2.53 24.94 -2.38
C ASN A 134 -1.78 24.49 -1.12
N ASN A 135 -1.01 25.41 -0.53
CA ASN A 135 -0.18 25.12 0.65
C ASN A 135 -0.98 24.57 1.84
N PHE A 136 -2.26 24.97 2.00
CA PHE A 136 -3.10 24.46 3.09
C PHE A 136 -3.44 22.97 2.92
N ILE A 137 -3.86 22.57 1.71
CA ILE A 137 -4.14 21.14 1.41
C ILE A 137 -2.87 20.30 1.53
N SER A 138 -1.74 20.84 1.08
CA SER A 138 -0.43 20.18 1.20
C SER A 138 -0.05 19.96 2.67
N PHE A 139 -0.19 20.98 3.51
CA PHE A 139 0.06 20.90 4.95
C PHE A 139 -0.87 19.89 5.64
N MET A 140 -2.18 19.91 5.32
CA MET A 140 -3.14 18.94 5.85
C MET A 140 -2.78 17.50 5.44
N GLY A 141 -2.37 17.28 4.19
CA GLY A 141 -1.89 15.98 3.73
C GLY A 141 -0.70 15.46 4.54
N LEU A 142 0.31 16.31 4.80
CA LEU A 142 1.44 15.97 5.66
C LEU A 142 1.03 15.66 7.10
N LEU A 143 0.11 16.45 7.66
CA LEU A 143 -0.38 16.26 9.02
C LEU A 143 -1.08 14.91 9.16
N ILE A 144 -1.91 14.54 8.18
CA ILE A 144 -2.58 13.23 8.14
C ILE A 144 -1.57 12.08 8.10
N ILE A 145 -0.53 12.18 7.27
CA ILE A 145 0.56 11.18 7.20
C ILE A 145 1.29 11.04 8.54
N LEU A 146 1.59 12.15 9.20
CA LEU A 146 2.30 12.12 10.49
C LEU A 146 1.42 11.49 11.57
N LEU A 147 0.14 11.87 11.63
CA LEU A 147 -0.81 11.29 12.58
C LEU A 147 -0.99 9.79 12.36
N SER A 148 -1.14 9.32 11.12
CA SER A 148 -1.30 7.88 10.84
C SER A 148 -0.08 7.08 11.32
N ILE A 149 1.13 7.58 11.09
CA ILE A 149 2.38 6.95 11.53
C ILE A 149 2.47 6.94 13.07
N ILE A 150 2.17 8.06 13.73
CA ILE A 150 2.21 8.15 15.20
C ILE A 150 1.21 7.17 15.83
N VAL A 151 -0.01 7.12 15.32
CA VAL A 151 -1.03 6.20 15.84
C VAL A 151 -0.63 4.75 15.57
N MET A 152 -0.04 4.44 14.41
CA MET A 152 0.44 3.09 14.10
C MET A 152 1.59 2.66 15.03
N LEU A 153 2.50 3.57 15.39
CA LEU A 153 3.49 3.34 16.43
C LEU A 153 2.84 3.14 17.80
N HIS A 154 1.82 3.92 18.15
CA HIS A 154 1.08 3.74 19.40
C HIS A 154 0.41 2.36 19.47
N VAL A 155 -0.17 1.87 18.37
CA VAL A 155 -0.73 0.51 18.27
C VAL A 155 0.33 -0.55 18.65
N SER A 156 1.59 -0.36 18.23
CA SER A 156 2.66 -1.31 18.58
C SER A 156 2.94 -1.44 20.08
N PHE A 157 2.57 -0.44 20.88
CA PHE A 157 2.77 -0.43 22.34
C PHE A 157 1.58 -0.99 23.12
N ILE A 158 0.35 -0.85 22.60
CA ILE A 158 -0.87 -1.34 23.27
C ILE A 158 -1.18 -2.79 22.92
N VAL A 159 -0.67 -3.27 21.78
CA VAL A 159 -0.89 -4.63 21.33
C VAL A 159 -0.22 -5.59 22.33
N PRO A 160 -0.96 -6.59 22.85
CA PRO A 160 -0.45 -7.50 23.87
C PRO A 160 0.74 -8.31 23.36
N VAL A 161 1.80 -8.32 24.17
CA VAL A 161 3.10 -8.86 23.82
C VAL A 161 3.26 -10.22 24.49
N GLU A 162 3.21 -11.31 23.72
CA GLU A 162 3.58 -12.64 24.20
C GLU A 162 5.01 -13.01 23.80
N SER A 163 5.52 -12.48 22.69
CA SER A 163 6.95 -12.45 22.33
C SER A 163 7.27 -11.22 21.45
N GLU A 164 8.17 -11.33 20.47
CA GLU A 164 8.63 -10.22 19.63
C GLU A 164 7.71 -9.91 18.43
N GLU A 165 6.46 -10.40 18.42
CA GLU A 165 5.56 -10.25 17.28
C GLU A 165 5.14 -8.80 17.05
N ASN A 166 5.12 -7.97 18.10
CA ASN A 166 4.85 -6.53 17.98
C ASN A 166 5.89 -5.79 17.11
N ARG A 167 7.11 -6.34 16.94
CA ARG A 167 8.13 -5.81 16.02
C ARG A 167 7.67 -5.83 14.56
N THR A 168 6.71 -6.68 14.21
CA THR A 168 6.14 -6.69 12.84
C THR A 168 5.40 -5.38 12.53
N ILE A 169 4.76 -4.75 13.53
CA ILE A 169 4.11 -3.44 13.37
C ILE A 169 5.16 -2.36 13.10
N TRP A 170 6.32 -2.40 13.76
CA TRP A 170 7.45 -1.51 13.49
C TRP A 170 8.00 -1.68 12.08
N MET A 171 8.15 -2.92 11.61
CA MET A 171 8.52 -3.20 10.22
C MET A 171 7.49 -2.64 9.24
N GLY A 172 6.20 -2.71 9.59
CA GLY A 172 5.12 -2.05 8.87
C GLY A 172 5.28 -0.54 8.74
N VAL A 173 5.70 0.15 9.80
CA VAL A 173 5.94 1.61 9.78
C VAL A 173 7.09 1.95 8.83
N ILE A 174 8.20 1.20 8.89
CA ILE A 174 9.34 1.40 7.98
C ILE A 174 8.89 1.15 6.53
N ALA A 175 8.16 0.06 6.29
CA ALA A 175 7.60 -0.26 4.99
C ALA A 175 6.63 0.82 4.49
N LEU A 176 5.88 1.49 5.37
CA LEU A 176 4.94 2.54 5.01
C LEU A 176 5.68 3.80 4.53
N LEU A 177 6.77 4.16 5.19
CA LEU A 177 7.65 5.24 4.74
C LEU A 177 8.26 4.93 3.36
N CYS A 178 8.73 3.70 3.15
CA CYS A 178 9.22 3.26 1.84
C CYS A 178 8.11 3.30 0.76
N ALA A 179 6.89 2.87 1.11
CA ALA A 179 5.74 2.92 0.21
C ALA A 179 5.40 4.37 -0.17
N HIS A 180 5.45 5.33 0.77
CA HIS A 180 5.24 6.75 0.47
C HIS A 180 6.25 7.29 -0.54
N LEU A 181 7.54 6.99 -0.38
CA LEU A 181 8.57 7.43 -1.32
C LEU A 181 8.32 6.87 -2.73
N MET A 182 7.97 5.58 -2.83
CA MET A 182 7.75 4.94 -4.12
C MET A 182 6.44 5.36 -4.79
N VAL A 183 5.34 5.47 -4.04
CA VAL A 183 4.04 5.93 -4.57
C VAL A 183 4.08 7.42 -4.90
N GLY A 184 4.72 8.24 -4.05
CA GLY A 184 4.93 9.66 -4.31
C GLY A 184 5.68 9.89 -5.62
N ARG A 185 6.70 9.08 -5.90
CA ARG A 185 7.38 9.05 -7.20
C ARG A 185 6.42 8.72 -8.36
N VAL A 186 5.55 7.72 -8.21
CA VAL A 186 4.57 7.35 -9.25
C VAL A 186 3.59 8.51 -9.52
N LEU A 187 3.11 9.18 -8.47
CA LEU A 187 2.22 10.34 -8.60
C LEU A 187 2.92 11.54 -9.25
N PHE A 188 4.21 11.75 -8.95
CA PHE A 188 5.02 12.77 -9.61
C PHE A 188 5.20 12.50 -11.11
N TYR A 189 5.51 11.26 -11.52
CA TYR A 189 5.60 10.95 -12.95
C TYR A 189 4.26 11.08 -13.67
N LEU A 190 3.16 10.78 -12.98
CA LEU A 190 1.83 11.03 -13.52
C LEU A 190 1.57 12.52 -13.72
N SER A 191 1.97 13.39 -12.78
CA SER A 191 1.78 14.83 -12.93
C SER A 191 2.58 15.39 -14.10
N VAL A 192 3.82 14.95 -14.28
CA VAL A 192 4.67 15.32 -15.44
C VAL A 192 4.01 14.89 -16.74
N LEU A 193 3.53 13.63 -16.84
CA LEU A 193 2.84 13.15 -18.03
C LEU A 193 1.57 13.96 -18.35
N ILE A 194 0.79 14.33 -17.32
CA ILE A 194 -0.41 15.16 -17.50
C ILE A 194 -0.03 16.56 -17.99
N PHE A 195 1.07 17.12 -17.50
CA PHE A 195 1.59 18.42 -17.92
C PHE A 195 2.03 18.39 -19.40
N ASP A 196 2.81 17.39 -19.80
CA ASP A 196 3.29 17.23 -21.18
C ASP A 196 2.11 17.10 -22.17
N ILE A 197 1.11 16.28 -21.85
CA ILE A 197 -0.11 16.12 -22.67
C ILE A 197 -0.85 17.45 -22.83
N LYS A 198 -0.89 18.27 -21.77
CA LYS A 198 -1.55 19.58 -21.78
C LYS A 198 -0.78 20.60 -22.63
N GLU A 199 0.55 20.60 -22.58
CA GLU A 199 1.39 21.47 -23.43
C GLU A 199 1.26 21.12 -24.92
N GLU A 200 1.10 19.84 -25.27
CA GLU A 200 0.86 19.38 -26.64
C GLU A 200 -0.56 19.73 -27.18
N GLY A 201 -1.40 20.40 -26.38
CA GLY A 201 -2.74 20.84 -26.78
C GLY A 201 -3.80 19.73 -26.80
N LEU A 202 -3.50 18.55 -26.26
CA LEU A 202 -4.44 17.43 -26.16
C LEU A 202 -5.32 17.59 -24.91
N GLN A 203 -6.63 17.78 -25.11
CA GLN A 203 -7.56 17.90 -23.98
C GLN A 203 -7.77 16.54 -23.28
N ILE A 204 -7.44 16.50 -21.99
CA ILE A 204 -7.77 15.39 -21.09
C ILE A 204 -9.23 15.59 -20.63
N ASN A 205 -10.19 15.32 -21.52
CA ASN A 205 -11.62 15.25 -21.14
C ASN A 205 -11.99 13.94 -20.43
#